data_AF-A0A5C3L1G2-F1
#
_entry.id   AF-A0A5C3L1G2-F1
#
_cell.length_a   1.000
_cell.length_b   1.000
_cell.length_c   1.000
_cell.angle_alpha   90.00
_cell.angle_beta   90.00
_cell.angle_gamma   90.00
#
_symmetry.space_group_name_H-M   'P 1'
#
loop_
_entity.id
_entity.type
_entity.pdbx_description
1 polymer ?
#
loop_
_entity_poly.entity_id
_entity_poly.type
_entity_poly.pdbx_seq_one_letter_code
_entity_poly.pdbx_strand_id
1 'polypeptide(L)'
;MATTQGLPYDLLSSLKQQTSSVEDISCFLDDLNPTWPYTHSPELMLRELADFSPPYHHILELVLSYGSWADFLANWLLRTFPPSAALEGSIHGAVLRRLLDFFYFEGLPLETALAPSLSRDRSFVDNALKACLFLTNFCHMSNPTASFIVDNDDKHARKKPTQAERKHSQAQNQKSVKDPIRLISRALNIDPPTSPEEAESTSLALVSKLKSILDKYLKILQSNRVNEVVVRLFVVASSDGAGDPARPKPNVHKINTN
;
A
#
# COMPACT_ATOMS: atom_id res chain seq x y z
N MET A 1 -12.17 -2.14 29.73
CA MET A 1 -12.60 -0.96 28.96
C MET A 1 -11.36 -0.21 28.53
N ALA A 2 -10.98 -0.29 27.25
CA ALA A 2 -9.88 0.47 26.68
C ALA A 2 -10.41 1.13 25.41
N THR A 3 -10.93 2.35 25.55
CA THR A 3 -11.13 3.27 24.43
C THR A 3 -9.81 3.96 24.17
N THR A 4 -8.85 3.25 23.59
CA THR A 4 -7.65 3.88 23.03
C THR A 4 -7.91 4.14 21.55
N GLN A 5 -8.71 5.16 21.27
CA GLN A 5 -8.84 5.69 19.90
C GLN A 5 -7.51 6.37 19.55
N GLY A 6 -6.94 6.03 18.40
CA GLY A 6 -5.72 6.65 17.90
C GLY A 6 -5.97 8.11 17.48
N LEU A 7 -7.12 8.38 16.88
CA LEU A 7 -7.48 9.68 16.32
C LEU A 7 -8.41 10.51 17.24
N PRO A 8 -8.44 11.84 17.08
CA PRO A 8 -9.48 12.68 17.68
C PRO A 8 -10.86 12.22 17.23
N TYR A 9 -11.79 12.14 18.18
CA TYR A 9 -13.15 11.63 17.96
C TYR A 9 -13.94 12.43 16.90
N ASP A 10 -13.59 13.70 16.71
CA ASP A 10 -14.23 14.65 15.82
C ASP A 10 -13.46 14.84 14.51
N LEU A 11 -12.29 14.20 14.30
CA LEU A 11 -11.43 14.45 13.15
C LEU A 11 -12.19 14.45 11.81
N LEU A 12 -12.98 13.39 11.57
CA LEU A 12 -13.73 13.26 10.32
C LEU A 12 -14.91 14.25 10.25
N SER A 13 -15.61 14.51 11.35
CA SER A 13 -16.71 15.49 11.35
C SER A 13 -16.21 16.91 11.14
N SER A 14 -15.06 17.25 11.71
CA SER A 14 -14.41 18.56 11.56
C SER A 14 -13.86 18.72 10.15
N LEU A 15 -13.18 17.70 9.60
CA LEU A 15 -12.75 17.71 8.19
C LEU A 15 -13.93 17.90 7.24
N LYS A 16 -15.06 17.23 7.46
CA LYS A 16 -16.28 17.37 6.65
C LYS A 16 -16.80 18.81 6.58
N GLN A 17 -16.73 19.52 7.69
CA GLN A 17 -17.16 20.92 7.78
C GLN A 17 -16.20 21.86 7.03
N GLN A 18 -14.95 21.45 6.87
CA GLN A 18 -13.86 22.25 6.29
C GLN A 18 -13.54 21.79 4.86
N THR A 19 -14.56 21.52 4.03
CA THR A 19 -14.37 21.04 2.64
C THR A 19 -14.68 22.09 1.57
N SER A 20 -14.91 23.35 1.94
CA SER A 20 -15.32 24.42 1.02
C SER A 20 -14.18 24.98 0.16
N SER A 21 -12.95 24.95 0.65
CA SER A 21 -11.77 25.47 -0.06
C SER A 21 -10.49 24.73 0.32
N VAL A 22 -9.42 24.96 -0.42
CA VAL A 22 -8.08 24.43 -0.10
C VAL A 22 -7.59 25.04 1.21
N GLU A 23 -7.82 26.34 1.39
CA GLU A 23 -7.43 27.10 2.55
C GLU A 23 -8.10 26.58 3.82
N ASP A 24 -9.40 26.26 3.78
CA ASP A 24 -10.13 25.71 4.93
C ASP A 24 -9.54 24.36 5.38
N ILE A 25 -9.21 23.48 4.43
CA ILE A 25 -8.61 22.18 4.72
C ILE A 25 -7.20 22.36 5.28
N SER A 26 -6.40 23.26 4.69
CA SER A 26 -5.05 23.55 5.19
C SER A 26 -5.08 24.11 6.61
N CYS A 27 -5.96 25.08 6.88
CA CYS A 27 -6.17 25.63 8.23
C CYS A 27 -6.59 24.53 9.22
N PHE A 28 -7.52 23.67 8.84
CA PHE A 28 -7.91 22.53 9.66
C PHE A 28 -6.73 21.61 10.00
N LEU A 29 -5.89 21.29 9.02
CA LEU A 29 -4.70 20.45 9.22
C LEU A 29 -3.62 21.13 10.08
N ASP A 30 -3.49 22.45 9.98
CA ASP A 30 -2.58 23.25 10.80
C ASP A 30 -3.08 23.39 12.25
N ASP A 31 -4.40 23.45 12.44
CA ASP A 31 -5.07 23.54 13.75
C ASP A 31 -5.14 22.20 14.50
N LEU A 32 -4.78 21.08 13.85
CA LEU A 32 -4.66 19.79 14.53
C LEU A 32 -3.66 19.89 15.68
N ASN A 33 -4.05 19.41 16.86
CA ASN A 33 -3.20 19.49 18.05
C ASN A 33 -1.84 18.82 17.79
N PRO A 34 -0.73 19.57 17.73
CA PRO A 34 0.59 19.03 17.38
C PRO A 34 1.12 18.06 18.43
N THR A 35 0.59 18.10 19.66
CA THR A 35 1.00 17.20 20.76
C THR A 35 0.27 15.85 20.73
N TRP A 36 -0.80 15.71 19.93
CA TRP A 36 -1.60 14.48 19.86
C TRP A 36 -0.79 13.23 19.52
N PRO A 37 0.10 13.24 18.51
CA PRO A 37 0.89 12.07 18.16
C PRO A 37 1.90 11.65 19.24
N TYR A 38 2.21 12.54 20.20
CA TYR A 38 3.12 12.25 21.32
C TYR A 38 2.40 11.60 22.50
N THR A 39 1.10 11.84 22.64
CA THR A 39 0.26 11.33 23.73
C THR A 39 -0.53 10.08 23.34
N HIS A 40 -0.61 9.77 22.04
CA HIS A 40 -1.31 8.62 21.47
C HIS A 40 -0.34 7.73 20.70
N SER A 41 -0.78 6.53 20.34
CA SER A 41 0.03 5.61 19.53
C SER A 41 0.02 6.03 18.07
N PRO A 42 1.17 6.43 17.47
CA PRO A 42 1.24 6.78 16.06
C PRO A 42 0.88 5.60 15.15
N GLU A 43 1.17 4.38 15.59
CA GLU A 43 0.79 3.16 14.90
C GLU A 43 -0.73 2.99 14.82
N LEU A 44 -1.46 3.25 15.91
CA LEU A 44 -2.93 3.22 15.90
C LEU A 44 -3.51 4.33 15.06
N MET A 45 -2.96 5.55 15.14
CA MET A 45 -3.36 6.68 14.30
C MET A 45 -3.27 6.32 12.80
N LEU A 46 -2.12 5.78 12.38
CA LEU A 46 -1.89 5.41 10.98
C LEU A 46 -2.83 4.27 10.53
N ARG A 47 -3.13 3.30 11.40
CA ARG A 47 -4.11 2.24 11.11
C ARG A 47 -5.51 2.83 10.91
N GLU A 48 -5.96 3.65 11.85
CA GLU A 48 -7.29 4.26 11.77
C GLU A 48 -7.43 5.17 10.54
N LEU A 49 -6.39 5.96 10.22
CA LEU A 49 -6.34 6.76 8.99
C LEU A 49 -6.36 5.89 7.71
N ALA A 50 -5.71 4.73 7.76
CA ALA A 50 -5.73 3.78 6.65
C ALA A 50 -7.07 3.04 6.51
N ASP A 51 -7.89 2.96 7.55
CA ASP A 51 -9.13 2.17 7.53
C ASP A 51 -10.36 2.98 7.07
N PHE A 52 -10.22 4.27 6.76
CA PHE A 52 -11.33 5.07 6.23
C PHE A 52 -11.80 4.57 4.86
N SER A 53 -13.12 4.50 4.70
CA SER A 53 -13.79 4.12 3.45
C SER A 53 -14.05 5.33 2.53
N PRO A 54 -14.34 5.11 1.24
CA PRO A 54 -14.75 6.18 0.34
C PRO A 54 -15.93 6.99 0.90
N PRO A 55 -15.95 8.33 0.71
CA PRO A 55 -15.02 9.11 -0.11
C PRO A 55 -13.70 9.49 0.61
N TYR A 56 -13.58 9.30 1.93
CA TYR A 56 -12.43 9.76 2.73
C TYR A 56 -11.25 8.77 2.77
N HIS A 57 -11.24 7.80 1.87
CA HIS A 57 -10.19 6.79 1.77
C HIS A 57 -8.80 7.32 1.42
N HIS A 58 -8.61 8.64 1.19
CA HIS A 58 -7.29 9.26 1.03
C HIS A 58 -6.84 10.10 2.24
N ILE A 59 -7.53 9.99 3.39
CA ILE A 59 -7.25 10.84 4.56
C ILE A 59 -5.86 10.61 5.14
N LEU A 60 -5.33 9.38 5.05
CA LEU A 60 -3.95 9.08 5.41
C LEU A 60 -2.98 9.93 4.57
N GLU A 61 -3.18 9.95 3.26
CA GLU A 61 -2.35 10.69 2.32
C GLU A 61 -2.46 12.19 2.57
N LEU A 62 -3.66 12.69 2.86
CA LEU A 62 -3.89 14.08 3.26
C LEU A 62 -3.07 14.45 4.49
N VAL A 63 -3.22 13.70 5.59
CA VAL A 63 -2.52 13.95 6.86
C VAL A 63 -1.01 13.79 6.74
N LEU A 64 -0.52 12.88 5.89
CA LEU A 64 0.91 12.70 5.64
C LEU A 64 1.49 13.78 4.70
N SER A 65 0.66 14.44 3.88
CA SER A 65 1.09 15.45 2.90
C SER A 65 1.27 16.85 3.48
N TYR A 66 0.50 17.21 4.51
CA TYR A 66 0.45 18.57 5.04
C TYR A 66 0.00 18.61 6.50
N GLY A 67 0.34 19.69 7.20
CA GLY A 67 -0.11 19.99 8.55
C GLY A 67 0.87 19.54 9.65
N SER A 68 0.48 19.80 10.89
CA SER A 68 1.36 19.65 12.06
C SER A 68 1.79 18.20 12.35
N TRP A 69 1.03 17.22 11.87
CA TRP A 69 1.32 15.80 12.07
C TRP A 69 2.18 15.18 10.97
N ALA A 70 2.24 15.80 9.78
CA ALA A 70 2.86 15.21 8.60
C ALA A 70 4.32 14.82 8.84
N ASP A 71 5.13 15.78 9.29
CA ASP A 71 6.56 15.58 9.57
C ASP A 71 6.77 14.59 10.71
N PHE A 72 5.96 14.66 11.76
CA PHE A 72 6.07 13.76 12.90
C PHE A 72 5.82 12.31 12.46
N LEU A 73 4.72 12.05 11.76
CA LEU A 73 4.33 10.70 11.35
C LEU A 73 5.28 10.14 10.29
N ALA A 74 5.73 10.97 9.33
CA ALA A 74 6.74 10.58 8.35
C ALA A 74 8.06 10.20 9.03
N ASN A 75 8.55 11.03 9.96
CA ASN A 75 9.77 10.72 10.71
C ASN A 75 9.60 9.49 11.59
N TRP A 76 8.43 9.32 12.22
CA TRP A 76 8.12 8.13 13.01
C TRP A 76 8.19 6.88 12.14
N LEU A 77 7.51 6.86 10.98
CA LEU A 77 7.53 5.77 10.02
C LEU A 77 8.97 5.38 9.59
N LEU A 78 9.82 6.37 9.33
CA LEU A 78 11.21 6.11 8.94
C LEU A 78 12.07 5.62 10.11
N ARG A 79 11.87 6.15 11.32
CA ARG A 79 12.65 5.78 12.51
C ARG A 79 12.28 4.40 13.05
N THR A 80 11.00 4.06 13.04
CA THR A 80 10.47 2.78 13.55
C THR A 80 10.35 1.72 12.46
N PHE A 81 10.85 1.99 11.26
CA PHE A 81 10.83 1.03 10.16
C PHE A 81 11.45 -0.30 10.60
N PRO A 82 10.75 -1.45 10.46
CA PRO A 82 11.20 -2.73 10.97
C PRO A 82 12.62 -3.07 10.48
N PRO A 83 13.54 -3.46 11.37
CA PRO A 83 14.89 -3.86 10.96
C PRO A 83 14.93 -5.26 10.34
N SER A 84 13.86 -6.04 10.52
CA SER A 84 13.73 -7.40 10.00
C SER A 84 12.65 -7.49 8.92
N ALA A 85 12.61 -8.63 8.24
CA ALA A 85 11.64 -8.95 7.20
C ALA A 85 10.18 -9.11 7.69
N ALA A 86 9.87 -8.79 8.95
CA ALA A 86 8.52 -8.75 9.51
C ALA A 86 7.71 -7.51 9.04
N LEU A 87 7.73 -7.23 7.74
CA LEU A 87 7.04 -6.11 7.10
C LEU A 87 5.65 -6.49 6.56
N GLU A 88 5.40 -7.78 6.32
CA GLU A 88 4.08 -8.25 5.92
C GLU A 88 3.13 -8.17 7.13
N GLY A 89 2.05 -7.39 6.99
CA GLY A 89 1.13 -7.08 8.10
C GLY A 89 1.55 -5.94 9.01
N SER A 90 2.73 -5.32 8.80
CA SER A 90 3.13 -4.12 9.54
C SER A 90 2.45 -2.86 8.98
N ILE A 91 2.29 -1.84 9.82
CA ILE A 91 1.74 -0.55 9.38
C ILE A 91 2.66 0.10 8.33
N HIS A 92 3.97 -0.06 8.45
CA HIS A 92 4.94 0.49 7.48
C HIS A 92 4.75 -0.09 6.09
N GLY A 93 4.56 -1.42 6.01
CA GLY A 93 4.29 -2.10 4.75
C GLY A 93 2.95 -1.67 4.14
N ALA A 94 1.91 -1.52 4.97
CA ALA A 94 0.59 -1.05 4.55
C ALA A 94 0.65 0.40 4.01
N VAL A 95 1.25 1.32 4.75
CA VAL A 95 1.42 2.72 4.34
C VAL A 95 2.24 2.81 3.05
N LEU A 96 3.35 2.06 2.94
CA LEU A 96 4.19 2.07 1.73
C LEU A 96 3.41 1.62 0.49
N ARG A 97 2.69 0.49 0.56
CA ARG A 97 1.87 0.02 -0.58
C ARG A 97 0.82 1.05 -0.96
N ARG A 98 0.11 1.58 0.05
CA ARG A 98 -0.98 2.51 -0.15
C ARG A 98 -0.51 3.83 -0.77
N LEU A 99 0.63 4.37 -0.33
CA LEU A 99 1.24 5.54 -0.96
C LEU A 99 1.57 5.28 -2.43
N LEU A 100 2.17 4.13 -2.75
CA LEU A 100 2.49 3.79 -4.14
C LEU A 100 1.24 3.64 -5.00
N ASP A 101 0.18 3.03 -4.47
CA ASP A 101 -1.11 2.93 -5.15
C ASP A 101 -1.75 4.30 -5.35
N PHE A 102 -1.75 5.16 -4.34
CA PHE A 102 -2.22 6.54 -4.43
C PHE A 102 -1.50 7.31 -5.55
N PHE A 103 -0.17 7.28 -5.57
CA PHE A 103 0.62 7.90 -6.63
C PHE A 103 0.34 7.32 -8.02
N TYR A 104 0.00 6.03 -8.10
CA TYR A 104 -0.22 5.33 -9.35
C TYR A 104 -1.62 5.61 -9.94
N PHE A 105 -2.65 5.69 -9.10
CA PHE A 105 -4.04 5.81 -9.54
C PHE A 105 -4.55 7.26 -9.61
N GLU A 106 -4.12 8.15 -8.70
CA GLU A 106 -4.70 9.51 -8.60
C GLU A 106 -4.17 10.51 -9.65
N GLY A 107 -3.29 10.06 -10.57
CA GLY A 107 -2.83 10.92 -11.68
C GLY A 107 -2.12 12.19 -11.21
N LEU A 108 -1.40 12.10 -10.09
CA LEU A 108 -0.73 13.24 -9.46
C LEU A 108 0.29 13.88 -10.41
N PRO A 109 0.57 15.19 -10.24
CA PRO A 109 1.47 15.93 -11.11
C PRO A 109 2.94 15.58 -10.81
N LEU A 110 3.30 14.32 -11.03
CA LEU A 110 4.64 13.79 -10.89
C LEU A 110 5.53 14.37 -12.00
N GLU A 111 6.80 14.59 -11.68
CA GLU A 111 7.80 14.87 -12.70
C GLU A 111 7.85 13.71 -13.70
N THR A 112 8.02 14.02 -14.99
CA THR A 112 8.06 13.02 -16.06
C THR A 112 9.14 11.95 -15.84
N ALA A 113 10.22 12.29 -15.12
CA ALA A 113 11.27 11.35 -14.72
C ALA A 113 10.83 10.36 -13.63
N LEU A 114 9.81 10.68 -12.83
CA LEU A 114 9.35 9.86 -11.71
C LEU A 114 8.33 8.79 -12.13
N ALA A 115 7.56 9.01 -13.19
CA ALA A 115 6.52 8.07 -13.63
C ALA A 115 7.05 6.66 -13.99
N PRO A 116 8.18 6.51 -14.73
CA PRO A 116 8.77 5.19 -14.97
C PRO A 116 9.31 4.54 -13.69
N SER A 117 9.77 5.35 -12.73
CA SER A 117 10.28 4.85 -11.45
C SER A 117 9.17 4.32 -10.56
N LEU A 118 7.95 4.88 -10.63
CA LEU A 118 6.81 4.49 -9.81
C LEU A 118 6.33 3.06 -10.10
N SER A 119 6.15 2.71 -11.38
CA SER A 119 5.75 1.34 -11.73
C SER A 119 6.81 0.31 -11.29
N ARG A 120 8.09 0.67 -11.39
CA ARG A 120 9.21 -0.16 -10.93
C ARG A 120 9.22 -0.31 -9.41
N ASP A 121 9.11 0.78 -8.68
CA ASP A 121 9.12 0.80 -7.22
C ASP A 121 7.91 0.02 -6.68
N ARG A 122 6.72 0.19 -7.26
CA ARG A 122 5.51 -0.59 -6.92
C ARG A 122 5.72 -2.09 -7.10
N SER A 123 6.19 -2.50 -8.27
CA SER A 123 6.49 -3.92 -8.53
C SER A 123 7.57 -4.46 -7.59
N PHE A 124 8.60 -3.66 -7.31
CA PHE A 124 9.64 -4.02 -6.35
C PHE A 124 9.05 -4.22 -4.95
N VAL A 125 8.26 -3.28 -4.43
CA VAL A 125 7.65 -3.37 -3.09
C VAL A 125 6.78 -4.62 -2.95
N ASP A 126 5.93 -4.90 -3.93
CA ASP A 126 5.05 -6.08 -3.90
C ASP A 126 5.83 -7.40 -3.84
N ASN A 127 6.92 -7.50 -4.61
CA ASN A 127 7.75 -8.69 -4.62
C ASN A 127 8.66 -8.77 -3.40
N ALA A 128 9.23 -7.65 -2.95
CA ALA A 128 10.14 -7.58 -1.81
C ALA A 128 9.44 -7.94 -0.50
N LEU A 129 8.19 -7.48 -0.29
CA LEU A 129 7.43 -7.83 0.91
C LEU A 129 7.14 -9.33 0.98
N LYS A 130 6.82 -9.98 -0.14
CA LYS A 130 6.66 -11.44 -0.23
C LYS A 130 7.98 -12.18 -0.03
N ALA A 131 9.07 -11.64 -0.58
CA ALA A 131 10.41 -12.19 -0.43
C ALA A 131 10.86 -12.17 1.04
N CYS A 132 10.60 -11.07 1.75
CA CYS A 132 10.91 -10.93 3.18
C CYS A 132 10.30 -12.07 4.00
N LEU A 133 9.02 -12.39 3.81
CA LEU A 133 8.37 -13.52 4.50
C LEU A 133 9.10 -14.85 4.21
N PHE A 134 9.45 -15.10 2.94
CA PHE A 134 10.19 -16.30 2.55
C PHE A 134 11.57 -16.36 3.22
N LEU A 135 12.33 -15.27 3.20
CA LEU A 135 13.68 -15.21 3.77
C LEU A 135 13.66 -15.41 5.28
N THR A 136 12.68 -14.83 5.98
CA THR A 136 12.47 -15.09 7.42
C THR A 136 12.20 -16.56 7.68
N ASN A 137 11.31 -17.19 6.90
CA ASN A 137 11.03 -18.61 7.05
C ASN A 137 12.27 -19.47 6.75
N PHE A 138 13.09 -19.09 5.77
CA PHE A 138 14.33 -19.78 5.44
C PHE A 138 15.32 -19.77 6.61
N CYS A 139 15.50 -18.62 7.28
CA CYS A 139 16.38 -18.51 8.46
C CYS A 139 15.92 -19.38 9.65
N HIS A 140 14.62 -19.66 9.76
CA HIS A 140 14.05 -20.42 10.89
C HIS A 140 13.80 -21.90 10.57
N MET A 141 13.89 -22.32 9.31
CA MET A 141 13.72 -23.71 8.89
C MET A 141 15.07 -24.44 8.89
N SER A 142 15.30 -25.35 9.84
CA SER A 142 16.44 -26.29 9.79
C SER A 142 16.34 -27.33 8.65
N ASN A 143 15.37 -27.22 7.74
CA ASN A 143 15.25 -28.00 6.51
C ASN A 143 14.32 -27.27 5.50
N PRO A 144 14.77 -26.92 4.29
CA PRO A 144 14.01 -26.10 3.33
C PRO A 144 12.94 -26.90 2.55
N THR A 145 12.30 -27.88 3.18
CA THR A 145 11.28 -28.73 2.55
C THR A 145 9.88 -28.57 3.13
N ALA A 146 9.65 -27.60 4.03
CA ALA A 146 8.31 -27.29 4.51
C ALA A 146 7.49 -26.66 3.36
N SER A 147 6.71 -27.52 2.74
CA SER A 147 5.78 -27.25 1.67
C SER A 147 4.86 -26.07 1.99
N PHE A 148 4.76 -25.12 1.07
CA PHE A 148 3.61 -24.22 0.97
C PHE A 148 2.37 -25.05 0.58
N ILE A 149 1.79 -25.75 1.55
CA ILE A 149 0.46 -26.32 1.41
C ILE A 149 -0.48 -25.31 2.04
N VAL A 150 -1.31 -24.70 1.18
CA VAL A 150 -2.55 -24.05 1.60
C VAL A 150 -3.33 -25.10 2.38
N ASP A 151 -3.56 -24.83 3.65
CA ASP A 151 -4.40 -25.61 4.53
C ASP A 151 -5.83 -25.56 3.98
N ASN A 152 -6.19 -26.58 3.20
CA ASN A 152 -7.58 -26.88 2.88
C ASN A 152 -8.02 -27.94 3.89
N ASP A 153 -8.47 -27.44 5.05
CA ASP A 153 -9.28 -28.21 5.98
C ASP A 153 -10.63 -28.48 5.30
N ASP A 154 -10.80 -29.68 4.75
CA ASP A 154 -12.13 -30.21 4.45
C ASP A 154 -12.15 -31.73 4.69
N LYS A 155 -12.66 -32.08 5.87
CA LYS A 155 -12.93 -33.43 6.33
C LYS A 155 -14.06 -34.09 5.54
N HIS A 156 -13.82 -34.71 4.39
CA HIS A 156 -14.81 -35.63 3.79
C HIS A 156 -14.23 -36.97 3.29
N ALA A 157 -15.03 -38.03 3.46
CA ALA A 157 -14.69 -39.44 3.35
C ALA A 157 -14.01 -39.83 2.02
N ARG A 158 -12.90 -40.58 2.11
CA ARG A 158 -12.07 -41.03 0.98
C ARG A 158 -12.84 -41.95 0.02
N LYS A 159 -13.30 -41.43 -1.11
CA LYS A 159 -13.50 -42.21 -2.34
C LYS A 159 -12.16 -42.34 -3.07
N LYS A 160 -11.83 -43.55 -3.54
CA LYS A 160 -10.61 -43.79 -4.33
C LYS A 160 -10.73 -43.00 -5.66
N PRO A 161 -9.77 -42.12 -5.98
CA PRO A 161 -9.84 -41.31 -7.19
C PRO A 161 -9.76 -42.20 -8.45
N THR A 162 -10.60 -41.88 -9.42
CA THR A 162 -10.68 -42.53 -10.73
C THR A 162 -9.42 -42.25 -11.57
N GLN A 163 -9.15 -43.09 -12.58
CA GLN A 163 -7.98 -42.95 -13.45
C GLN A 163 -7.98 -41.61 -14.23
N ALA A 164 -9.17 -41.06 -14.54
CA ALA A 164 -9.32 -39.76 -15.17
C ALA A 164 -8.93 -38.62 -14.21
N GLU A 165 -9.35 -38.67 -12.95
CA GLU A 165 -8.94 -37.71 -11.91
C GLU A 165 -7.44 -37.79 -11.61
N ARG A 166 -6.84 -38.99 -11.66
CA ARG A 166 -5.37 -39.16 -11.56
C ARG A 166 -4.63 -38.54 -12.74
N LYS A 167 -5.14 -38.69 -13.97
CA LYS A 167 -4.55 -38.03 -15.14
C LYS A 167 -4.74 -36.51 -15.10
N HIS A 168 -5.88 -36.03 -14.60
CA HIS A 168 -6.16 -34.60 -14.49
C HIS A 168 -5.31 -33.95 -13.40
N SER A 169 -5.17 -34.59 -12.23
CA SER A 169 -4.27 -34.15 -11.16
C SER A 169 -2.79 -34.28 -11.53
N GLN A 170 -2.39 -35.30 -12.30
CA GLN A 170 -1.04 -35.36 -12.88
C GLN A 170 -0.80 -34.24 -13.91
N ALA A 171 -1.78 -33.92 -14.75
CA ALA A 171 -1.68 -32.79 -15.68
C ALA A 171 -1.68 -31.42 -14.95
N GLN A 172 -2.40 -31.30 -13.82
CA GLN A 172 -2.38 -30.12 -12.96
C GLN A 172 -1.06 -29.99 -12.17
N ASN A 173 -0.48 -31.11 -11.73
CA ASN A 173 0.85 -31.15 -11.11
C ASN A 173 1.98 -30.94 -12.13
N GLN A 174 1.77 -31.32 -13.41
CA GLN A 174 2.68 -31.04 -14.52
C GLN A 174 2.56 -29.62 -15.07
N LYS A 175 1.43 -28.93 -14.86
CA LYS A 175 1.40 -27.46 -14.81
C LYS A 175 2.05 -27.04 -13.50
N SER A 176 3.35 -27.32 -13.39
CA SER A 176 4.26 -26.85 -12.36
C SER A 176 3.81 -25.47 -11.93
N VAL A 177 3.22 -25.40 -10.73
CA VAL A 177 3.12 -24.15 -9.99
C VAL A 177 4.55 -23.65 -9.99
N LYS A 178 4.83 -22.63 -10.83
CA LYS A 178 6.17 -22.04 -10.86
C LYS A 178 6.46 -21.68 -9.42
N ASP A 179 7.49 -22.32 -8.88
CA ASP A 179 7.92 -22.15 -7.50
C ASP A 179 7.86 -20.64 -7.17
N PRO A 180 6.95 -20.20 -6.28
CA PRO A 180 6.72 -18.79 -6.00
C PRO A 180 8.02 -18.08 -5.63
N ILE A 181 8.95 -18.80 -5.00
CA ILE A 181 10.28 -18.33 -4.65
C ILE A 181 11.07 -17.99 -5.91
N ARG A 182 11.11 -18.88 -6.91
CA ARG A 182 11.81 -18.63 -8.18
C ARG A 182 11.23 -17.45 -8.95
N LEU A 183 9.91 -17.23 -8.87
CA LEU A 183 9.26 -16.06 -9.46
C LEU A 183 9.68 -14.78 -8.76
N ILE A 184 9.70 -14.76 -7.43
CA ILE A 184 10.10 -13.62 -6.62
C ILE A 184 11.59 -13.31 -6.82
N SER A 185 12.46 -14.32 -6.76
CA SER A 185 13.90 -14.21 -7.05
C SER A 185 14.15 -13.61 -8.43
N ARG A 186 13.44 -14.07 -9.47
CA ARG A 186 13.55 -13.50 -10.82
C ARG A 186 13.04 -12.06 -10.88
N ALA A 187 11.94 -11.75 -10.22
CA ALA A 187 11.34 -10.41 -10.22
C ALA A 187 12.23 -9.37 -9.51
N LEU A 188 12.92 -9.79 -8.45
CA LEU A 188 13.84 -8.95 -7.67
C LEU A 188 15.28 -9.00 -8.19
N ASN A 189 15.58 -9.87 -9.14
CA ASN A 189 16.94 -10.17 -9.61
C ASN A 189 17.88 -10.54 -8.44
N ILE A 190 17.41 -11.44 -7.58
CA ILE A 190 18.11 -11.95 -6.40
C ILE A 190 18.27 -13.45 -6.55
N ASP A 191 19.48 -13.95 -6.31
CA ASP A 191 19.73 -15.39 -6.27
C ASP A 191 19.09 -16.02 -5.03
N PRO A 192 18.48 -17.22 -5.13
CA PRO A 192 17.98 -17.91 -3.96
C PRO A 192 19.11 -18.10 -2.93
N PRO A 193 18.90 -17.75 -1.65
CA PRO A 193 19.94 -17.88 -0.64
C PRO A 193 20.30 -19.35 -0.44
N THR A 194 21.59 -19.63 -0.25
CA THR A 194 22.13 -20.97 0.00
C THR A 194 22.43 -21.22 1.48
N SER A 195 22.51 -20.15 2.29
CA SER A 195 22.66 -20.23 3.75
C SER A 195 21.73 -19.25 4.51
N PRO A 196 21.45 -19.50 5.80
CA PRO A 196 20.69 -18.58 6.64
C PRO A 196 21.29 -17.17 6.71
N GLU A 197 22.63 -17.05 6.71
CA GLU A 197 23.33 -15.77 6.74
C GLU A 197 23.12 -15.00 5.42
N GLU A 198 23.13 -15.68 4.28
CA GLU A 198 22.80 -15.08 2.98
C GLU A 198 21.34 -14.62 2.93
N ALA A 199 20.41 -15.41 3.49
CA ALA A 199 19.00 -15.05 3.57
C ALA A 199 18.77 -13.81 4.46
N GLU A 200 19.44 -13.75 5.61
CA GLU A 200 19.41 -12.60 6.51
C GLU A 200 20.00 -11.35 5.85
N SER A 201 21.18 -11.46 5.23
CA SER A 201 21.82 -10.36 4.50
C SER A 201 20.92 -9.83 3.38
N THR A 202 20.34 -10.72 2.60
CA THR A 202 19.39 -10.39 1.51
C THR A 202 18.15 -9.69 2.07
N SER A 203 17.59 -10.20 3.17
CA SER A 203 16.45 -9.60 3.85
C SER A 203 16.76 -8.17 4.30
N LEU A 204 17.91 -7.94 4.93
CA LEU A 204 18.33 -6.61 5.36
C LEU A 204 18.50 -5.64 4.18
N ALA A 205 19.06 -6.11 3.05
CA ALA A 205 19.17 -5.31 1.84
C ALA A 205 17.79 -4.91 1.28
N LEU A 206 16.84 -5.84 1.26
CA LEU A 206 15.45 -5.58 0.85
C LEU A 206 14.76 -4.58 1.77
N VAL A 207 14.85 -4.78 3.09
CA VAL A 207 14.29 -3.89 4.11
C VAL A 207 14.85 -2.47 3.94
N SER A 208 16.16 -2.34 3.76
CA SER A 208 16.82 -1.04 3.52
C SER A 208 16.29 -0.36 2.25
N LYS A 209 16.11 -1.12 1.17
CA LYS A 209 15.57 -0.59 -0.08
C LYS A 209 14.10 -0.18 0.07
N LEU A 210 13.27 -0.96 0.76
CA LEU A 210 11.88 -0.63 1.07
C LEU A 210 11.78 0.67 1.87
N LYS A 211 12.63 0.83 2.89
CA LYS A 211 12.73 2.07 3.66
C LYS A 211 13.11 3.28 2.80
N SER A 212 14.08 3.11 1.90
CA SER A 212 14.47 4.17 0.96
C SER A 212 13.34 4.57 0.00
N ILE A 213 12.53 3.60 -0.45
CA ILE A 213 11.34 3.88 -1.26
C ILE A 213 10.31 4.66 -0.43
N LEU A 214 10.04 4.23 0.80
CA LEU A 214 9.14 4.97 1.70
C LEU A 214 9.59 6.42 1.90
N ASP A 215 10.86 6.65 2.21
CA ASP A 215 11.44 7.99 2.36
C ASP A 215 11.26 8.84 1.09
N LYS A 216 11.55 8.25 -0.08
CA LYS A 216 11.35 8.92 -1.38
C LYS A 216 9.90 9.38 -1.55
N TYR A 217 8.92 8.50 -1.33
CA TYR A 217 7.52 8.82 -1.59
C TYR A 217 6.89 9.72 -0.54
N LEU A 218 7.33 9.67 0.72
CA LEU A 218 6.95 10.65 1.74
C LEU A 218 7.43 12.05 1.35
N LYS A 219 8.69 12.20 0.90
CA LYS A 219 9.22 13.49 0.42
C LYS A 219 8.48 14.03 -0.80
N ILE A 220 8.11 13.15 -1.73
CA ILE A 220 7.30 13.54 -2.90
C ILE A 220 5.91 14.00 -2.44
N LEU A 221 5.26 13.26 -1.54
CA LEU A 221 3.94 13.58 -1.01
C LEU A 221 3.91 14.96 -0.33
N GLN A 222 4.96 15.26 0.44
CA GLN A 222 5.13 16.52 1.18
C GLN A 222 5.66 17.67 0.31
N SER A 223 5.93 17.45 -0.98
CA SER A 223 6.32 18.55 -1.87
C SER A 223 5.15 19.48 -2.14
N ASN A 224 5.40 20.79 -2.20
CA ASN A 224 4.37 21.83 -2.41
C ASN A 224 3.44 21.55 -3.60
N ARG A 225 3.97 20.98 -4.67
CA ARG A 225 3.16 20.70 -5.86
C ARG A 225 2.20 19.53 -5.66
N VAL A 226 2.60 18.52 -4.87
CA VAL A 226 1.80 17.32 -4.64
C VAL A 226 0.80 17.58 -3.51
N ASN A 227 1.25 18.16 -2.39
CA ASN A 227 0.36 18.41 -1.25
C ASN A 227 -0.82 19.31 -1.61
N GLU A 228 -0.62 20.36 -2.44
CA GLU A 228 -1.71 21.20 -2.94
C GLU A 228 -2.75 20.40 -3.71
N VAL A 229 -2.32 19.42 -4.51
CA VAL A 229 -3.25 18.54 -5.25
C VAL A 229 -3.96 17.59 -4.30
N VAL A 230 -3.24 17.00 -3.33
CA VAL A 230 -3.86 16.13 -2.32
C VAL A 230 -4.94 16.87 -1.54
N VAL A 231 -4.67 18.09 -1.08
CA VAL A 231 -5.66 18.93 -0.38
C VAL A 231 -6.87 19.21 -1.28
N ARG A 232 -6.65 19.54 -2.56
CA ARG A 232 -7.75 19.78 -3.52
C ARG A 232 -8.66 18.58 -3.73
N LEU A 233 -8.19 17.33 -3.55
CA LEU A 233 -9.05 16.14 -3.66
C LEU A 233 -10.18 16.13 -2.63
N PHE A 234 -10.05 16.87 -1.54
CA PHE A 234 -11.01 16.94 -0.45
C PHE A 234 -11.94 18.15 -0.52
N VAL A 235 -11.74 19.05 -1.50
CA VAL A 235 -12.62 20.20 -1.72
C VAL A 235 -13.89 19.71 -2.43
N VAL A 236 -15.03 19.87 -1.77
CA VAL A 236 -16.32 19.57 -2.37
C VAL A 236 -16.67 20.72 -3.32
N ALA A 237 -16.75 20.45 -4.62
CA ALA A 237 -17.30 21.41 -5.56
C ALA A 237 -18.72 21.77 -5.10
N SER A 238 -18.93 23.02 -4.70
CA SER A 238 -20.26 23.54 -4.34
C SER A 238 -21.16 23.39 -5.56
N SER A 239 -21.91 22.29 -5.62
CA SER A 239 -23.00 22.14 -6.57
C SER A 239 -24.15 23.00 -6.09
N ASP A 240 -24.10 24.30 -6.37
CA ASP A 240 -25.29 25.15 -6.36
C ASP A 240 -25.22 26.20 -7.48
N GLY A 241 -26.05 25.99 -8.51
CA GLY A 241 -26.69 27.09 -9.21
C GLY A 241 -26.05 27.63 -10.48
N ALA A 242 -25.86 26.81 -11.52
CA ALA A 242 -25.97 27.29 -12.90
C ALA A 242 -26.35 26.13 -13.82
N GLY A 243 -27.60 26.12 -14.29
CA GLY A 243 -27.99 25.26 -15.39
C GLY A 243 -27.19 25.63 -16.64
N ASP A 244 -26.58 24.64 -17.27
CA ASP A 244 -26.29 24.67 -18.71
C ASP A 244 -26.11 23.23 -19.23
N PRO A 245 -26.30 22.99 -20.53
CA PRO A 245 -27.23 22.00 -21.01
C PRO A 245 -26.53 20.68 -21.29
N ALA A 246 -27.35 19.65 -21.50
CA ALA A 246 -26.97 18.33 -21.96
C ALA A 246 -25.63 18.27 -22.74
N ARG A 247 -24.64 17.55 -22.16
CA ARG A 247 -23.51 17.04 -22.94
C ARG A 247 -24.06 16.33 -24.20
N PRO A 248 -23.58 16.68 -25.41
CA PRO A 248 -23.94 15.89 -26.58
C PRO A 248 -23.36 14.49 -26.41
N LYS A 249 -24.22 13.48 -26.52
CA LYS A 249 -23.81 12.07 -26.60
C LYS A 249 -22.80 11.92 -27.75
N PRO A 250 -21.71 11.16 -27.59
CA PRO A 250 -20.81 10.86 -28.69
C PRO A 250 -21.59 10.13 -29.79
N ASN A 251 -21.60 10.73 -30.98
CA ASN A 251 -22.24 10.19 -32.16
C ASN A 251 -21.40 9.01 -32.65
N VAL A 252 -21.94 7.79 -32.52
CA VAL A 252 -21.32 6.57 -33.05
C VAL A 252 -21.48 6.61 -34.57
N HIS A 253 -20.49 7.18 -35.26
CA HIS A 253 -20.43 7.04 -36.70
C HIS A 253 -20.14 5.59 -37.07
N LYS A 254 -21.09 5.04 -37.82
CA LYS A 254 -21.07 3.78 -38.53
C LYS A 254 -19.71 3.57 -39.21
N ILE A 255 -19.03 2.50 -38.83
CA ILE A 255 -17.98 1.90 -39.66
C ILE A 255 -18.71 1.34 -40.89
N ASN A 256 -18.61 2.07 -42.00
CA ASN A 256 -19.02 1.58 -43.31
C ASN A 256 -17.90 0.66 -43.81
N THR A 257 -18.17 -0.64 -43.81
CA THR A 257 -17.43 -1.62 -44.61
C THR A 257 -17.97 -1.54 -46.04
N ASN A 258 -17.15 -1.04 -46.95
CA ASN A 258 -17.14 -1.42 -48.36
C ASN A 258 -15.71 -1.83 -48.71
#